data_AF-A0AAW5UHY5-F1
#
_entry.id   AF-A0AAW5UHY5-F1
#
_cell.length_a   1.000
_cell.length_b   1.000
_cell.length_c   1.000
_cell.angle_alpha   90.00
_cell.angle_beta   90.00
_cell.angle_gamma   90.00
#
_symmetry.space_group_name_H-M   'P 1'
#
loop_
_entity.id
_entity.type
_entity.pdbx_description
1 polymer ?
#
loop_
_entity_poly.entity_id
_entity_poly.type
_entity_poly.pdbx_seq_one_letter_code
_entity_poly.pdbx_strand_id
1 'polypeptide(L)'
;MILSGFQEEHQLLDWYEQDSISALQYIEHHSIGMINRFKKWCQESGSSEDEESAKDFLDEYNGLFLDTVVSKNENSTAADTSMFHQWCENSEFLDELYSSKPALHVTLWRYQNPCSTDKQKCAHDLDVSTGDIEKWWSVVDFLNFEHGGNYQPVRLDEESISMAILYVCQLHI
;
A
#
# COMPACT_ATOMS: atom_id res chain seq x y z
N MET A 1 -13.80 -18.62 -13.59
CA MET A 1 -12.92 -19.60 -12.91
C MET A 1 -13.61 -20.04 -11.60
N ILE A 2 -13.36 -21.23 -11.04
CA ILE A 2 -13.86 -21.59 -9.69
C ILE A 2 -12.67 -21.50 -8.74
N LEU A 3 -12.66 -20.48 -7.89
CA LEU A 3 -11.65 -20.31 -6.85
C LEU A 3 -12.08 -21.07 -5.59
N SER A 4 -11.11 -21.54 -4.81
CA SER A 4 -11.37 -22.25 -3.54
C SER A 4 -10.45 -21.72 -2.46
N GLY A 5 -11.01 -21.29 -1.33
CA GLY A 5 -10.27 -20.70 -0.21
C GLY A 5 -9.82 -19.26 -0.47
N PHE A 6 -9.13 -18.65 0.50
CA PHE A 6 -8.56 -17.32 0.32
C PHE A 6 -7.36 -17.37 -0.63
N GLN A 7 -7.28 -16.41 -1.55
CA GLN A 7 -6.22 -16.29 -2.54
C GLN A 7 -5.42 -15.01 -2.26
N GLU A 8 -4.15 -14.99 -2.67
CA GLU A 8 -3.31 -13.81 -2.50
C GLU A 8 -3.86 -12.65 -3.35
N GLU A 9 -3.89 -11.45 -2.75
CA GLU A 9 -4.48 -10.24 -3.35
C GLU A 9 -3.92 -9.91 -4.74
N HIS A 10 -2.62 -10.10 -4.94
CA HIS A 10 -1.98 -9.86 -6.24
C HIS A 10 -2.51 -10.80 -7.35
N GLN A 11 -2.76 -12.07 -7.04
CA GLN A 11 -3.28 -13.03 -8.02
C GLN A 11 -4.77 -12.76 -8.31
N LEU A 12 -5.52 -12.37 -7.28
CA LEU A 12 -6.91 -11.97 -7.44
C LEU A 12 -7.04 -10.71 -8.29
N LEU A 13 -6.18 -9.72 -8.08
CA LEU A 13 -6.17 -8.48 -8.85
C LEU A 13 -5.79 -8.77 -10.31
N ASP A 14 -4.73 -9.55 -10.55
CA ASP A 14 -4.34 -9.96 -11.90
C ASP A 14 -5.47 -10.71 -12.62
N TRP A 15 -6.17 -11.60 -11.93
CA TRP A 15 -7.31 -12.31 -12.51
C TRP A 15 -8.53 -11.41 -12.72
N TYR A 16 -8.73 -10.39 -11.89
CA TYR A 16 -9.81 -9.43 -12.03
C TYR A 16 -9.55 -8.48 -13.21
N GLU A 17 -8.34 -7.95 -13.35
CA GLU A 17 -7.92 -7.12 -14.49
C GLU A 17 -7.96 -7.89 -15.83
N GLN A 18 -7.76 -9.21 -15.78
CA GLN A 18 -7.86 -10.10 -16.94
C GLN A 18 -9.31 -10.59 -17.20
N ASP A 19 -10.33 -10.01 -16.54
CA ASP A 19 -11.73 -10.43 -16.61
C ASP A 19 -11.95 -11.95 -16.38
N SER A 20 -11.02 -12.59 -15.65
CA SER A 20 -11.00 -14.03 -15.42
C SER A 20 -11.81 -14.46 -14.19
N ILE A 21 -12.03 -13.52 -13.27
CA ILE A 21 -12.88 -13.64 -12.08
C ILE A 21 -13.84 -12.46 -12.00
N SER A 22 -15.02 -12.66 -11.41
CA SER A 22 -15.97 -11.56 -11.18
C SER A 22 -15.63 -10.76 -9.91
N ALA A 23 -16.17 -9.54 -9.80
CA ALA A 23 -16.04 -8.68 -8.62
C ALA A 23 -16.45 -9.39 -7.32
N LEU A 24 -17.51 -10.19 -7.40
CA LEU A 24 -18.01 -10.97 -6.26
C LEU A 24 -17.00 -12.06 -5.85
N GLN A 25 -16.41 -12.75 -6.84
CA GLN A 25 -15.35 -13.73 -6.58
C GLN A 25 -14.09 -13.08 -6.02
N TYR A 26 -13.73 -11.87 -6.47
CA TYR A 26 -12.64 -11.11 -5.89
C TYR A 26 -12.88 -10.90 -4.39
N ILE A 27 -14.03 -10.35 -4.00
CA ILE A 27 -14.38 -10.08 -2.59
C ILE A 27 -14.41 -11.38 -1.76
N GLU A 28 -15.06 -12.43 -2.26
CA GLU A 28 -15.22 -13.71 -1.55
C GLU A 28 -13.89 -14.44 -1.32
N HIS A 29 -12.93 -14.27 -2.23
CA HIS A 29 -11.64 -14.96 -2.15
C HIS A 29 -10.51 -14.07 -1.61
N HIS A 30 -10.73 -12.76 -1.44
CA HIS A 30 -9.73 -11.82 -0.92
C HIS A 30 -9.45 -12.07 0.56
N SER A 31 -10.42 -11.81 1.43
CA SER A 31 -10.27 -12.01 2.87
C SER A 31 -11.60 -11.97 3.61
N ILE A 32 -11.65 -12.58 4.79
CA ILE A 32 -12.80 -12.47 5.71
C ILE A 32 -13.11 -11.00 6.04
N GLY A 33 -12.06 -10.15 6.12
CA GLY A 33 -12.19 -8.72 6.35
C GLY A 33 -12.94 -8.01 5.23
N MET A 34 -12.58 -8.29 3.97
CA MET A 34 -13.23 -7.72 2.79
C MET A 34 -14.68 -8.17 2.67
N ILE A 35 -14.95 -9.46 2.90
CA ILE A 35 -16.31 -10.02 2.89
C ILE A 35 -17.20 -9.35 3.95
N ASN A 36 -16.69 -9.17 5.17
CA ASN A 36 -17.46 -8.53 6.23
C ASN A 36 -17.74 -7.05 5.92
N ARG A 37 -16.82 -6.33 5.26
CA ARG A 37 -17.03 -4.95 4.82
C ARG A 37 -18.07 -4.88 3.71
N PHE A 38 -17.98 -5.74 2.70
CA PHE A 38 -18.98 -5.82 1.64
C PHE A 38 -20.37 -6.13 2.18
N LYS A 39 -20.48 -7.11 3.09
CA LYS A 39 -21.76 -7.43 3.75
C LYS A 39 -22.33 -6.28 4.55
N LYS A 40 -21.47 -5.55 5.27
CA LYS A 40 -21.89 -4.36 6.01
C LYS A 40 -22.34 -3.25 5.05
N TRP A 41 -21.60 -3.02 3.97
CA TRP A 41 -21.95 -2.05 2.95
C TRP A 41 -23.30 -2.39 2.32
N CYS A 42 -23.55 -3.63 1.87
CA CYS A 42 -24.85 -4.07 1.36
C CYS A 42 -25.99 -3.84 2.37
N GLN A 43 -25.74 -4.04 3.67
CA GLN A 43 -26.73 -3.77 4.71
C GLN A 43 -27.02 -2.27 4.88
N GLU A 44 -26.02 -1.41 4.70
CA GLU A 44 -26.12 0.05 4.85
C GLU A 44 -26.71 0.70 3.59
N SER A 45 -26.35 0.22 2.40
CA SER A 45 -26.87 0.69 1.10
C SER A 45 -28.24 0.08 0.75
N GLY A 46 -28.62 -1.02 1.41
CA GLY A 46 -29.86 -1.75 1.11
C GLY A 46 -29.80 -2.54 -0.20
N SER A 47 -28.59 -2.73 -0.74
CA SER A 47 -28.32 -3.46 -1.98
C SER A 47 -28.22 -4.97 -1.73
N SER A 48 -28.48 -5.78 -2.75
CA SER A 48 -28.31 -7.24 -2.69
C SER A 48 -26.83 -7.63 -2.70
N GLU A 49 -26.48 -8.81 -2.17
CA GLU A 49 -25.13 -9.37 -2.29
C GLU A 49 -24.93 -9.97 -3.70
N ASP A 50 -25.06 -9.12 -4.73
CA ASP A 50 -24.99 -9.51 -6.14
C ASP A 50 -23.77 -8.88 -6.85
N GLU A 51 -23.51 -9.30 -8.09
CA GLU A 51 -22.33 -8.89 -8.84
C GLU A 51 -22.33 -7.39 -9.16
N GLU A 52 -23.49 -6.76 -9.37
CA GLU A 52 -23.59 -5.32 -9.64
C GLU A 52 -23.25 -4.53 -8.37
N SER A 53 -23.79 -4.96 -7.23
CA SER A 53 -23.43 -4.40 -5.92
C SER A 53 -21.97 -4.62 -5.54
N ALA A 54 -21.38 -5.76 -5.91
CA ALA A 54 -19.96 -6.02 -5.72
C ALA A 54 -19.09 -5.12 -6.61
N LYS A 55 -19.53 -4.83 -7.84
CA LYS A 55 -18.87 -3.86 -8.71
C LYS A 55 -19.02 -2.44 -8.18
N ASP A 56 -20.21 -2.04 -7.74
CA ASP A 56 -20.44 -0.72 -7.14
C ASP A 56 -19.63 -0.55 -5.86
N PHE A 57 -19.60 -1.57 -5.01
CA PHE A 57 -18.72 -1.60 -3.85
C PHE A 57 -17.28 -1.50 -4.27
N LEU A 58 -16.81 -2.32 -5.23
CA LEU A 58 -15.44 -2.23 -5.72
C LEU A 58 -15.16 -0.94 -6.48
N ASP A 59 -16.12 -0.24 -7.08
CA ASP A 59 -15.90 1.04 -7.77
C ASP A 59 -15.90 2.20 -6.77
N GLU A 60 -16.72 2.14 -5.72
CA GLU A 60 -16.67 3.06 -4.58
C GLU A 60 -15.38 2.83 -3.77
N TYR A 61 -14.98 1.57 -3.62
CA TYR A 61 -13.76 1.16 -2.92
C TYR A 61 -12.50 1.25 -3.81
N ASN A 62 -12.62 1.14 -5.13
CA ASN A 62 -11.56 1.40 -6.12
C ASN A 62 -11.42 2.90 -6.40
N GLY A 63 -12.48 3.68 -6.20
CA GLY A 63 -12.38 5.13 -6.01
C GLY A 63 -11.50 5.48 -4.80
N LEU A 64 -11.51 4.60 -3.79
CA LEU A 64 -10.60 4.62 -2.64
C LEU A 64 -9.26 3.87 -2.85
N PHE A 65 -9.04 3.22 -4.00
CA PHE A 65 -7.69 2.81 -4.44
C PHE A 65 -6.86 4.02 -4.91
N LEU A 66 -7.47 5.19 -5.08
CA LEU A 66 -6.80 6.45 -5.41
C LEU A 66 -7.03 7.61 -4.43
N ASP A 67 -7.88 7.47 -3.41
CA ASP A 67 -8.16 8.55 -2.45
C ASP A 67 -8.13 8.00 -1.01
N THR A 68 -6.92 7.79 -0.47
CA THR A 68 -6.74 7.44 0.94
C THR A 68 -6.93 8.67 1.84
N VAL A 69 -8.17 9.12 1.97
CA VAL A 69 -8.69 9.88 3.11
C VAL A 69 -9.80 9.01 3.73
N VAL A 70 -9.88 8.67 5.01
CA VAL A 70 -9.17 8.99 6.26
C VAL A 70 -9.64 7.91 7.25
N SER A 71 -8.76 7.47 8.15
CA SER A 71 -9.12 7.36 9.57
C SER A 71 -7.84 7.35 10.39
N LYS A 72 -7.51 8.54 10.95
CA LYS A 72 -6.57 8.70 12.05
C LYS A 72 -6.98 7.74 13.16
N ASN A 73 -6.34 6.58 13.24
CA ASN A 73 -6.39 5.81 14.46
C ASN A 73 -5.11 6.13 15.22
N GLU A 74 -5.30 6.97 16.22
CA GLU A 74 -4.31 7.40 17.19
C GLU A 74 -3.78 6.15 17.91
N ASN A 75 -2.70 5.53 17.41
CA ASN A 75 -1.94 4.57 18.22
C ASN A 75 -0.50 4.29 17.75
N SER A 76 0.05 5.04 16.80
CA SER A 76 1.48 4.95 16.49
C SER A 76 2.27 5.78 17.51
N THR A 77 3.16 5.11 18.23
CA THR A 77 3.98 5.61 19.33
C THR A 77 4.63 6.97 19.01
N ALA A 78 4.35 7.98 19.85
CA ALA A 78 4.71 9.39 19.70
C ALA A 78 6.22 9.74 19.59
N ALA A 79 7.11 8.74 19.56
CA ALA A 79 8.55 8.95 19.36
C ALA A 79 8.95 8.93 17.87
N ASP A 80 8.34 8.04 17.06
CA ASP A 80 8.71 7.86 15.64
C ASP A 80 8.15 8.95 14.72
N THR A 81 7.02 9.56 15.10
CA THR A 81 6.40 10.64 14.32
C THR A 81 7.26 11.90 14.25
N SER A 82 8.06 12.18 15.28
CA SER A 82 8.92 13.38 15.32
C SER A 82 9.99 13.39 14.23
N MET A 83 10.55 12.23 13.91
CA MET A 83 11.55 12.07 12.84
C MET A 83 10.92 12.25 11.46
N PHE A 84 9.71 11.74 11.24
CA PHE A 84 8.98 11.92 9.98
C PHE A 84 8.53 13.36 9.76
N HIS A 85 8.08 14.07 10.81
CA HIS A 85 7.81 15.50 10.72
C HIS A 85 9.06 16.31 10.30
N GLN A 86 10.25 15.96 10.82
CA GLN A 86 11.51 16.57 10.38
C GLN A 86 11.87 16.25 8.93
N TRP A 87 11.47 15.09 8.42
CA TRP A 87 11.66 14.72 7.02
C TRP A 87 10.76 15.55 6.10
N CYS A 88 9.51 15.77 6.50
CA CYS A 88 8.58 16.64 5.76
C CYS A 88 9.07 18.08 5.68
N GLU A 89 9.69 18.61 6.75
CA GLU A 89 10.25 19.96 6.78
C GLU A 89 11.59 20.10 6.02
N ASN A 90 12.19 18.98 5.58
CA ASN A 90 13.49 18.97 4.94
C ASN A 90 13.40 18.75 3.42
N SER A 91 13.33 19.85 2.68
CA SER A 91 13.23 19.82 1.22
C SER A 91 14.43 19.16 0.52
N GLU A 92 15.64 19.28 1.07
CA GLU A 92 16.82 18.58 0.52
C GLU A 92 16.69 17.06 0.64
N PHE A 93 16.15 16.58 1.77
CA PHE A 93 15.89 15.16 1.98
C PHE A 93 14.80 14.65 1.04
N LEU A 94 13.72 15.40 0.83
CA LEU A 94 12.64 15.01 -0.09
C LEU A 94 13.09 14.97 -1.56
N ASP A 95 13.92 15.94 -1.99
CA ASP A 95 14.50 15.95 -3.34
C ASP A 95 15.45 14.76 -3.55
N GLU A 96 16.27 14.45 -2.53
CA GLU A 96 17.14 13.27 -2.54
C GLU A 96 16.34 11.96 -2.54
N LEU A 97 15.27 11.88 -1.75
CA LEU A 97 14.38 10.72 -1.66
C LEU A 97 13.74 10.40 -3.02
N TYR A 98 13.21 11.43 -3.70
CA TYR A 98 12.62 11.28 -5.02
C TYR A 98 13.65 10.90 -6.09
N SER A 99 14.86 11.45 -6.02
CA SER A 99 15.91 11.23 -7.02
C SER A 99 16.72 9.94 -6.80
N SER A 100 16.60 9.31 -5.62
CA SER A 100 17.42 8.17 -5.20
C SER A 100 16.83 6.83 -5.66
N LYS A 101 17.49 6.20 -6.63
CA LYS A 101 17.18 4.81 -7.03
C LYS A 101 17.32 3.81 -5.88
N PRO A 102 18.36 3.87 -5.02
CA PRO A 102 18.42 3.04 -3.82
C PRO A 102 17.20 3.20 -2.92
N ALA A 103 16.70 4.42 -2.74
CA ALA A 103 15.51 4.65 -1.91
C ALA A 103 14.28 3.93 -2.47
N LEU A 104 14.06 4.05 -3.78
CA LEU A 104 12.98 3.37 -4.49
C LEU A 104 13.06 1.85 -4.31
N HIS A 105 14.21 1.25 -4.62
CA HIS A 105 14.38 -0.21 -4.58
C HIS A 105 14.29 -0.77 -3.15
N VAL A 106 14.84 -0.06 -2.16
CA VAL A 106 14.77 -0.46 -0.75
C VAL A 106 13.32 -0.41 -0.25
N THR A 107 12.59 0.64 -0.63
CA THR A 107 11.16 0.79 -0.31
C THR A 107 10.34 -0.33 -0.95
N LEU A 108 10.59 -0.63 -2.22
CA LEU A 108 9.92 -1.71 -2.94
C LEU A 108 10.22 -3.08 -2.30
N TRP A 109 11.48 -3.38 -1.99
CA TRP A 109 11.87 -4.65 -1.38
C TRP A 109 11.22 -4.84 0.00
N ARG A 110 11.15 -3.77 0.80
CA ARG A 110 10.46 -3.75 2.09
C ARG A 110 8.96 -4.07 1.94
N TYR A 111 8.31 -3.55 0.90
CA TYR A 111 6.90 -3.88 0.62
C TYR A 111 6.71 -5.32 0.14
N GLN A 112 7.65 -5.85 -0.63
CA GLN A 112 7.64 -7.26 -1.06
C GLN A 112 7.96 -8.23 0.09
N ASN A 113 8.65 -7.75 1.14
CA ASN A 113 9.09 -8.55 2.28
C ASN A 113 8.69 -7.92 3.64
N PRO A 114 7.38 -7.73 3.92
CA PRO A 114 6.91 -6.94 5.05
C PRO A 114 7.28 -7.53 6.43
N CYS A 115 7.50 -8.85 6.52
CA CYS A 115 7.94 -9.51 7.74
C CYS A 115 9.47 -9.62 7.88
N SER A 116 10.23 -9.16 6.88
CA SER A 116 11.68 -9.26 6.89
C SER A 116 12.32 -8.03 7.54
N THR A 117 13.01 -8.24 8.65
CA THR A 117 13.85 -7.22 9.30
C THR A 117 15.33 -7.32 8.90
N ASP A 118 15.64 -8.20 7.93
CA ASP A 118 17.00 -8.48 7.50
C ASP A 118 17.51 -7.46 6.48
N LYS A 119 18.15 -6.42 7.01
CA LYS A 119 18.82 -5.35 6.23
C LYS A 119 19.97 -5.89 5.38
N GLN A 120 20.67 -6.92 5.83
CA GLN A 120 21.82 -7.48 5.11
C GLN A 120 21.36 -8.24 3.88
N LYS A 121 20.24 -8.98 4.01
CA LYS A 121 19.59 -9.64 2.88
C LYS A 121 19.13 -8.62 1.83
N CYS A 122 18.49 -7.53 2.25
CA CYS A 122 18.08 -6.45 1.35
C CYS A 122 19.29 -5.82 0.62
N ALA A 123 20.38 -5.54 1.35
CA ALA A 123 21.61 -5.00 0.78
C ALA A 123 22.21 -5.93 -0.30
N HIS A 124 22.23 -7.23 -0.01
CA HIS A 124 22.75 -8.25 -0.92
C HIS A 124 21.86 -8.44 -2.15
N ASP A 125 20.53 -8.49 -1.98
CA ASP A 125 19.58 -8.71 -3.07
C ASP A 125 19.53 -7.51 -4.03
N LEU A 126 19.74 -6.29 -3.53
CA LEU A 126 19.67 -5.06 -4.31
C LEU A 126 21.03 -4.53 -4.77
N ASP A 127 22.14 -5.13 -4.33
CA ASP A 127 23.52 -4.62 -4.53
C ASP A 127 23.67 -3.16 -4.07
N VAL A 128 23.09 -2.84 -2.91
CA VAL A 128 23.07 -1.49 -2.32
C VAL A 128 23.96 -1.45 -1.07
N SER A 129 24.60 -0.30 -0.82
CA SER A 129 25.45 -0.14 0.35
C SER A 129 24.66 -0.22 1.67
N THR A 130 25.27 -0.72 2.74
CA THR A 130 24.61 -0.77 4.05
C THR A 130 24.23 0.62 4.57
N GLY A 131 24.98 1.67 4.18
CA GLY A 131 24.67 3.05 4.55
C GLY A 131 23.39 3.56 3.87
N ASP A 132 23.20 3.24 2.60
CA ASP A 132 21.96 3.59 1.88
C ASP A 132 20.77 2.78 2.41
N ILE A 133 20.98 1.49 2.74
CA ILE A 133 19.95 0.66 3.36
C ILE A 133 19.51 1.30 4.68
N GLU A 134 20.44 1.65 5.58
CA GLU A 134 20.08 2.26 6.86
C GLU A 134 19.34 3.60 6.71
N LYS A 135 19.74 4.40 5.71
CA LYS A 135 19.11 5.69 5.42
C LYS A 135 17.68 5.53 4.90
N TRP A 136 17.47 4.63 3.94
CA TRP A 136 16.18 4.48 3.26
C TRP A 136 15.27 3.41 3.87
N TRP A 137 15.74 2.65 4.87
CA TRP A 137 14.97 1.57 5.49
C TRP A 137 13.61 2.02 6.03
N SER A 138 13.55 3.21 6.61
CA SER A 138 12.36 3.76 7.26
C SER A 138 11.44 4.52 6.29
N VAL A 139 11.75 4.56 4.98
CA VAL A 139 10.91 5.24 3.98
C VAL A 139 9.52 4.61 3.90
N VAL A 140 9.41 3.29 4.02
CA VAL A 140 8.09 2.62 4.09
C VAL A 140 7.29 3.09 5.30
N ASP A 141 7.95 3.29 6.44
CA ASP A 141 7.29 3.74 7.67
C ASP A 141 6.92 5.23 7.56
N PHE A 142 7.71 6.01 6.82
CA PHE A 142 7.40 7.40 6.45
C PHE A 142 6.21 7.49 5.49
N LEU A 143 6.16 6.66 4.44
CA LEU A 143 5.00 6.58 3.54
C LEU A 143 3.76 6.14 4.31
N ASN A 144 3.89 5.14 5.19
CA ASN A 144 2.81 4.74 6.09
C ASN A 144 2.35 5.90 6.97
N PHE A 145 3.27 6.67 7.55
CA PHE A 145 2.97 7.82 8.39
C PHE A 145 2.15 8.88 7.64
N GLU A 146 2.58 9.28 6.45
CA GLU A 146 1.90 10.28 5.63
C GLU A 146 0.50 9.84 5.19
N HIS A 147 0.30 8.54 4.97
CA HIS A 147 -1.02 7.98 4.62
C HIS A 147 -1.83 7.51 5.84
N GLY A 148 -1.43 7.84 7.08
CA GLY A 148 -2.23 7.57 8.28
C GLY A 148 -2.11 6.14 8.86
N GLY A 149 -1.06 5.41 8.54
CA GLY A 149 -0.56 4.25 9.29
C GLY A 149 -0.59 2.91 8.56
N ASN A 150 -1.23 2.81 7.39
CA ASN A 150 -1.29 1.58 6.59
C ASN A 150 -1.26 1.92 5.10
N TYR A 151 -0.14 2.44 4.61
CA TYR A 151 0.07 2.59 3.18
C TYR A 151 0.47 1.24 2.59
N GLN A 152 -0.41 0.68 1.76
CA GLN A 152 -0.09 -0.51 0.97
C GLN A 152 -0.22 -0.13 -0.50
N PRO A 153 0.89 -0.10 -1.26
CA PRO A 153 0.87 0.23 -2.67
C PRO A 153 0.01 -0.78 -3.44
N VAL A 154 -0.78 -0.25 -4.38
CA VAL A 154 -1.67 -1.01 -5.27
C VAL A 154 -0.92 -2.06 -6.06
N ARG A 155 0.27 -1.71 -6.54
CA ARG A 155 1.19 -2.59 -7.22
C ARG A 155 2.58 -2.45 -6.61
N LEU A 156 3.27 -3.58 -6.50
CA LEU A 156 4.65 -3.65 -6.04
C LEU A 156 5.60 -3.64 -7.23
N ASP A 157 5.52 -2.57 -8.02
CA ASP A 157 6.42 -2.27 -9.12
C ASP A 157 7.10 -0.90 -8.91
N GLU A 158 8.18 -0.66 -9.64
CA GLU A 158 8.97 0.57 -9.51
C GLU A 158 8.15 1.83 -9.82
N GLU A 159 7.22 1.77 -10.77
CA GLU A 159 6.42 2.93 -11.19
C GLU A 159 5.46 3.36 -10.07
N SER A 160 4.79 2.39 -9.45
CA SER A 160 3.81 2.60 -8.38
C SER A 160 4.47 3.13 -7.11
N ILE A 161 5.62 2.58 -6.72
CA ILE A 161 6.38 3.09 -5.56
C ILE A 161 6.98 4.47 -5.87
N SER A 162 7.46 4.70 -7.09
CA SER A 162 7.98 6.00 -7.49
C SER A 162 6.90 7.08 -7.43
N MET A 163 5.67 6.75 -7.85
CA MET A 163 4.52 7.65 -7.75
C MET A 163 4.14 7.93 -6.30
N ALA A 164 4.18 6.92 -5.43
CA ALA A 164 3.92 7.07 -4.00
C ALA A 164 4.91 8.03 -3.32
N ILE A 165 6.20 7.85 -3.61
CA ILE A 165 7.26 8.72 -3.11
C ILE A 165 7.07 10.13 -3.65
N LEU A 166 6.82 10.28 -4.96
CA LEU A 166 6.60 11.58 -5.59
C LEU A 166 5.41 12.32 -4.95
N TYR A 167 4.30 11.63 -4.71
CA TYR A 167 3.12 12.20 -4.09
C TYR A 167 3.44 12.79 -2.71
N VAL A 168 4.12 12.02 -1.86
CA VAL A 168 4.53 12.48 -0.54
C VAL A 168 5.52 13.65 -0.62
N CYS A 169 6.50 13.59 -1.52
CA CYS A 169 7.42 14.70 -1.72
C CYS A 169 6.69 15.98 -2.17
N GLN A 170 5.71 15.88 -3.07
CA GLN A 170 4.93 17.03 -3.56
C GLN A 170 3.99 17.65 -2.52
N LEU A 171 3.58 16.90 -1.50
CA LEU A 171 2.75 17.46 -0.42
C LEU A 171 3.50 18.49 0.43
N HIS A 172 4.84 18.44 0.44
CA HIS A 172 5.70 19.24 1.33
C HIS A 172 6.69 20.16 0.60
N ILE A 173 6.65 20.21 -0.74
CA ILE A 173 7.42 21.14 -1.60
C ILE A 173 6.51 22.28 -2.09
#